data_AF-A0A9N9EQ67-F1
#
_entry.id   AF-A0A9N9EQ67-F1
#
_cell.length_a   1.000
_cell.length_b   1.000
_cell.length_c   1.000
_cell.angle_alpha   90.00
_cell.angle_beta   90.00
_cell.angle_gamma   90.00
#
_symmetry.space_group_name_H-M   'P 1'
#
loop_
_entity.id
_entity.type
_entity.pdbx_description
1 polymer ?
#
loop_
_entity_poly.entity_id
_entity_poly.type
_entity_poly.pdbx_seq_one_letter_code
_entity_poly.pdbx_strand_id
1 'polypeptide(L)'
;MSRLKNKNTIVLGQSRDAVVSEIMNLVNNVNDEYKDFEWDIQKDESTLYNNGRFLTKYSPRKSHENNSYRYPNNFAERISKTVTNPRFFSDTSPKPDDVKQGIRGDCWFHTILSAAATIPGLIESIAVARKEDSYKDKWVGIVVDDYLFYKTQERTPLFSVMIQELHGFHFSKVKAYVKCHNNYETIYGRCTRDALVGFGGKDYKEYKTYDIKNNPAKKDKLWSSFPSDTKKNNSIFICHGEKVGRGLIPCHVYSIVRAVNFHNKHLVEVRNPWVHGTWKGSWSDERYNKEWSPWVIQKDNKHYIEELNYFLSDHESFFMEYDDFLNQFDIIERCYYTPTEIHTAQHPGDSTFLITSHGNNGTAYPKDGIGTYTIDEGQFNLSSNTITFIKRYVNCNDNTAWNYQGQYKHNLFFGTWGATHNMYYGDFIIKRAVKVESLSLTGYWCGCYLDNRSIDYYLMDLNFNENVIIGSGKDNVGEFRINGEILPNGSVGFIKAYTSHSWNYFGKMYGSEIYGNWGTIRTPNSGTFLMWKYE
;
A
#
# COMPACT_ATOMS: atom_id res chain seq x y z
N MET A 1 2.50 14.64 -42.22
CA MET A 1 2.21 15.91 -41.49
C MET A 1 0.83 16.46 -41.86
N SER A 2 -0.25 15.74 -41.53
CA SER A 2 -1.60 16.32 -41.43
C SER A 2 -1.80 16.79 -39.99
N ARG A 3 -1.90 18.11 -39.83
CA ARG A 3 -2.03 18.79 -38.54
C ARG A 3 -3.38 18.46 -37.90
N LEU A 4 -3.37 17.77 -36.76
CA LEU A 4 -4.41 17.92 -35.73
C LEU A 4 -4.25 19.31 -35.10
N LYS A 5 -4.58 20.34 -35.87
CA LYS A 5 -4.85 21.68 -35.38
C LYS A 5 -6.35 21.87 -35.51
N ASN A 6 -7.08 21.55 -34.45
CA ASN A 6 -8.30 22.23 -33.99
C ASN A 6 -9.19 21.23 -33.24
N LYS A 7 -9.39 21.51 -31.95
CA LYS A 7 -10.53 21.12 -31.12
C LYS A 7 -10.84 19.62 -31.09
N ASN A 8 -10.31 18.93 -30.10
CA ASN A 8 -11.04 18.43 -28.94
C ASN A 8 -10.17 17.35 -28.29
N THR A 9 -10.16 17.31 -26.95
CA THR A 9 -10.04 16.06 -26.19
C THR A 9 -10.64 14.94 -27.02
N ILE A 10 -9.94 13.83 -27.26
CA ILE A 10 -10.50 12.75 -28.07
C ILE A 10 -11.71 12.16 -27.31
N VAL A 11 -12.89 12.79 -27.47
CA VAL A 11 -14.17 12.32 -26.96
C VAL A 11 -14.59 11.22 -27.92
N LEU A 12 -13.97 10.05 -27.75
CA LEU A 12 -14.36 8.88 -28.49
C LEU A 12 -15.68 8.41 -27.91
N GLY A 13 -16.77 8.63 -28.64
CA GLY A 13 -18.07 8.01 -28.36
C GLY A 13 -18.07 6.49 -28.61
N GLN A 14 -16.92 5.82 -28.42
CA GLN A 14 -16.67 4.43 -28.74
C GLN A 14 -16.42 3.63 -27.45
N SER A 15 -16.50 2.30 -27.52
CA SER A 15 -16.17 1.43 -26.39
C SER A 15 -14.71 1.63 -25.96
N ARG A 16 -14.40 1.38 -24.68
CA ARG A 16 -13.04 1.41 -24.12
C ARG A 16 -12.03 0.67 -25.02
N ASP A 17 -12.42 -0.48 -25.56
CA ASP A 17 -11.54 -1.30 -26.39
C ASP A 17 -11.21 -0.65 -27.73
N ALA A 18 -12.18 0.02 -28.35
CA ALA A 18 -11.94 0.76 -29.60
C ALA A 18 -11.00 1.95 -29.37
N VAL A 19 -11.17 2.67 -28.24
CA VAL A 19 -10.25 3.73 -27.81
C VAL A 19 -8.84 3.21 -27.60
N VAL A 20 -8.70 2.09 -26.88
CA VAL A 20 -7.40 1.47 -26.62
C VAL A 20 -6.76 1.01 -27.94
N SER A 21 -7.51 0.38 -28.84
CA SER A 21 -6.98 -0.03 -30.15
C SER A 21 -6.53 1.16 -31.00
N GLU A 22 -7.27 2.27 -31.01
CA GLU A 22 -6.90 3.47 -31.75
C GLU A 22 -5.64 4.12 -31.18
N ILE A 23 -5.53 4.21 -29.85
CA ILE A 23 -4.32 4.71 -29.16
C ILE A 23 -3.13 3.79 -29.44
N MET A 24 -3.28 2.47 -29.33
CA MET A 24 -2.21 1.51 -29.60
C MET A 24 -1.76 1.56 -31.05
N ASN A 25 -2.68 1.75 -31.99
CA ASN A 25 -2.34 1.99 -33.40
C ASN A 25 -1.59 3.31 -33.59
N LEU A 26 -1.97 4.38 -32.88
CA LEU A 26 -1.26 5.66 -32.94
C LEU A 26 0.16 5.57 -32.36
N VAL A 27 0.32 4.88 -31.23
CA VAL A 27 1.62 4.66 -30.57
C VAL A 27 2.51 3.75 -31.42
N ASN A 28 1.99 2.66 -31.98
CA ASN A 28 2.77 1.73 -32.80
C ASN A 28 3.19 2.31 -34.16
N ASN A 29 2.45 3.29 -34.69
CA ASN A 29 2.77 3.92 -35.98
C ASN A 29 3.78 5.06 -35.88
N VAL A 30 4.16 5.48 -34.66
CA VAL A 30 5.17 6.51 -34.43
C VAL A 30 6.31 5.86 -33.65
N ASN A 31 7.49 5.77 -34.27
CA ASN A 31 8.70 5.22 -33.64
C ASN A 31 9.30 6.17 -32.57
N ASP A 32 8.44 6.94 -31.90
CA ASP A 32 8.77 8.04 -30.99
C ASP A 32 7.84 7.97 -29.77
N GLU A 33 8.32 8.42 -28.61
CA GLU A 33 7.57 8.38 -27.36
C GLU A 33 6.37 9.35 -27.42
N TYR A 34 5.16 8.90 -27.09
CA TYR A 34 3.96 9.75 -27.13
C TYR A 34 4.15 11.04 -26.31
N LYS A 35 3.77 12.18 -26.91
CA LYS A 35 3.75 13.49 -26.28
C LYS A 35 2.40 14.16 -26.52
N ASP A 36 1.82 14.67 -25.46
CA ASP A 36 0.53 15.35 -25.46
C ASP A 36 0.70 16.81 -25.92
N PHE A 37 0.74 17.01 -27.24
CA PHE A 37 0.93 18.34 -27.81
C PHE A 37 -0.26 19.30 -27.55
N GLU A 38 -1.43 18.78 -27.17
CA GLU A 38 -2.58 19.60 -26.79
C GLU A 38 -2.48 20.12 -25.36
N TRP A 39 -1.69 19.46 -24.51
CA TRP A 39 -1.51 19.80 -23.10
C TRP A 39 -0.04 19.63 -22.68
N ASP A 40 0.87 20.32 -23.39
CA ASP A 40 2.32 20.22 -23.22
C ASP A 40 2.80 20.95 -21.96
N ILE A 41 2.78 20.22 -20.84
CA ILE A 41 3.13 20.76 -19.51
C ILE A 41 4.58 21.26 -19.38
N GLN A 42 5.47 20.93 -20.32
CA GLN A 42 6.84 21.43 -20.30
C GLN A 42 6.92 22.89 -20.79
N LYS A 43 6.00 23.29 -21.68
CA LYS A 43 6.04 24.58 -22.37
C LYS A 43 4.93 25.53 -21.95
N ASP A 44 3.85 25.01 -21.40
CA ASP A 44 2.69 25.81 -21.02
C ASP A 44 2.54 25.85 -19.49
N GLU A 45 3.00 26.94 -18.88
CA GLU A 45 2.85 27.19 -17.44
C GLU A 45 1.37 27.24 -16.99
N SER A 46 0.43 27.52 -17.90
CA SER A 46 -0.99 27.58 -17.58
C SER A 46 -1.58 26.21 -17.21
N THR A 47 -0.89 25.13 -17.59
CA THR A 47 -1.20 23.75 -17.17
C THR A 47 -0.95 23.50 -15.68
N LEU A 48 -0.15 24.36 -15.03
CA LEU A 48 0.13 24.30 -13.60
C LEU A 48 -0.73 25.29 -12.82
N TYR A 49 -0.86 26.55 -13.25
CA TYR A 49 -1.61 27.61 -12.57
C TYR A 49 -2.17 28.67 -13.52
N ASN A 50 -3.21 29.41 -13.12
CA ASN A 50 -3.83 30.45 -13.95
C ASN A 50 -3.10 31.80 -13.90
N ASN A 51 -2.49 32.17 -12.77
CA ASN A 51 -2.04 33.55 -12.50
C ASN A 51 -0.53 33.70 -12.24
N GLY A 52 0.32 32.86 -12.82
CA GLY A 52 1.77 32.96 -12.65
C GLY A 52 2.30 32.51 -11.27
N ARG A 53 1.42 32.11 -10.35
CA ARG A 53 1.73 31.71 -8.97
C ARG A 53 0.74 30.66 -8.49
N PHE A 54 1.24 29.63 -7.82
CA PHE A 54 0.40 28.64 -7.15
C PHE A 54 0.10 29.13 -5.71
N LEU A 55 -1.16 29.42 -5.38
CA LEU A 55 -1.55 29.92 -4.06
C LEU A 55 -1.75 28.77 -3.06
N THR A 56 -0.94 28.69 -2.00
CA THR A 56 -1.12 27.74 -0.90
C THR A 56 -2.14 28.30 0.09
N LYS A 57 -3.43 28.04 -0.12
CA LYS A 57 -4.48 28.65 0.71
C LYS A 57 -4.56 28.08 2.14
N TYR A 58 -3.99 26.90 2.38
CA TYR A 58 -3.96 26.26 3.70
C TYR A 58 -2.61 25.57 3.95
N SER A 59 -1.65 26.33 4.47
CA SER A 59 -0.58 25.73 5.28
C SER A 59 -0.96 25.92 6.74
N PRO A 60 -1.06 24.87 7.57
CA PRO A 60 -1.17 25.02 9.01
C PRO A 60 -0.04 25.93 9.47
N ARG A 61 -0.38 26.94 10.28
CA ARG A 61 0.55 27.91 10.84
C ARG A 61 1.84 27.20 11.29
N LYS A 62 2.96 27.54 10.63
CA LYS A 62 4.37 27.12 10.89
C LYS A 62 4.95 25.94 10.08
N SER A 63 4.60 25.72 8.81
CA SER A 63 5.60 25.15 7.88
C SER A 63 6.34 26.28 7.17
N HIS A 64 7.66 26.12 7.01
CA HIS A 64 8.57 27.11 6.41
C HIS A 64 8.34 27.37 4.91
N GLU A 65 7.19 27.02 4.34
CA GLU A 65 6.88 27.12 2.91
C GLU A 65 5.77 28.13 2.59
N ASN A 66 5.80 29.31 3.23
CA ASN A 66 4.97 30.46 2.83
C ASN A 66 5.47 31.15 1.53
N ASN A 67 6.21 30.44 0.68
CA ASN A 67 6.80 31.03 -0.51
C ASN A 67 5.91 30.76 -1.73
N SER A 68 5.42 31.83 -2.35
CA SER A 68 4.92 31.83 -3.72
C SER A 68 6.07 31.41 -4.65
N TYR A 69 6.23 30.11 -4.84
CA TYR A 69 7.31 29.55 -5.65
C TYR A 69 6.94 29.68 -7.12
N ARG A 70 7.76 30.42 -7.89
CA ARG A 70 7.68 30.43 -9.34
C ARG A 70 8.50 29.26 -9.85
N TYR A 71 7.82 28.24 -10.37
CA TYR A 71 8.50 27.09 -10.94
C TYR A 71 9.26 27.52 -12.20
N PRO A 72 10.53 27.14 -12.38
CA PRO A 72 11.28 27.51 -13.58
C PRO A 72 10.65 26.88 -14.84
N ASN A 73 10.85 27.52 -15.99
CA ASN A 73 10.55 26.95 -17.30
C ASN A 73 11.24 25.58 -17.45
N ASN A 74 10.54 24.60 -18.02
CA ASN A 74 11.01 23.23 -18.29
C ASN A 74 11.18 22.29 -17.07
N PHE A 75 10.35 22.42 -16.03
CA PHE A 75 10.44 21.57 -14.84
C PHE A 75 9.55 20.30 -14.85
N ALA A 76 9.14 19.89 -16.05
CA ALA A 76 8.47 18.63 -16.28
C ALA A 76 9.38 17.65 -17.02
N GLU A 77 9.56 16.47 -16.45
CA GLU A 77 10.39 15.39 -16.99
C GLU A 77 9.54 14.12 -17.15
N ARG A 78 9.91 13.23 -18.07
CA ARG A 78 9.28 11.90 -18.12
C ARG A 78 9.59 11.13 -16.86
N ILE A 79 8.66 10.28 -16.44
CA ILE A 79 8.85 9.39 -15.30
C ILE A 79 10.11 8.51 -15.44
N SER A 80 10.44 8.09 -16.67
CA SER A 80 11.64 7.29 -17.00
C SER A 80 12.98 8.00 -16.76
N LYS A 81 13.00 9.32 -16.59
CA LYS A 81 14.22 10.07 -16.25
C LYS A 81 14.59 9.98 -14.78
N THR A 82 13.61 9.70 -13.93
CA THR A 82 13.76 9.65 -12.47
C THR A 82 13.62 8.22 -11.96
N VAL A 83 12.92 7.35 -12.71
CA VAL A 83 12.56 5.99 -12.31
C VAL A 83 13.12 5.01 -13.33
N THR A 84 13.83 3.99 -12.84
CA THR A 84 14.30 2.89 -13.67
C THR A 84 13.14 1.92 -13.93
N ASN A 85 12.88 1.60 -15.20
CA ASN A 85 11.84 0.65 -15.64
C ASN A 85 10.41 0.92 -15.08
N PRO A 86 9.86 2.13 -15.28
CA PRO A 86 8.54 2.49 -14.75
C PRO A 86 7.46 1.61 -15.36
N ARG A 87 6.59 1.05 -14.51
CA ARG A 87 5.40 0.29 -14.95
C ARG A 87 4.12 1.01 -14.58
N PHE A 88 3.11 0.90 -15.45
CA PHE A 88 1.81 1.53 -15.21
C PHE A 88 1.03 0.80 -14.11
N PHE A 89 0.79 -0.50 -14.32
CA PHE A 89 0.40 -1.44 -13.28
C PHE A 89 1.56 -2.40 -13.03
N SER A 90 1.73 -2.80 -11.77
CA SER A 90 2.57 -3.95 -11.46
C SER A 90 1.90 -5.24 -11.95
N ASP A 91 2.62 -6.35 -11.84
CA ASP A 91 2.05 -7.66 -12.12
C ASP A 91 1.07 -8.15 -11.03
N THR A 92 0.89 -7.34 -9.97
CA THR A 92 -0.13 -7.52 -8.94
C THR A 92 -1.20 -6.44 -9.03
N SER A 93 -2.42 -6.77 -8.57
CA SER A 93 -3.52 -5.80 -8.53
C SER A 93 -3.14 -4.55 -7.72
N PRO A 94 -3.61 -3.35 -8.12
CA PRO A 94 -3.40 -2.11 -7.38
C PRO A 94 -3.81 -2.24 -5.91
N LYS A 95 -2.97 -1.74 -5.01
CA LYS A 95 -3.19 -1.73 -3.56
C LYS A 95 -3.27 -0.30 -3.02
N PRO A 96 -3.91 -0.09 -1.86
CA PRO A 96 -3.98 1.23 -1.22
C PRO A 96 -2.62 1.89 -1.00
N ASP A 97 -1.58 1.10 -0.72
CA ASP A 97 -0.21 1.58 -0.53
C ASP A 97 0.43 2.16 -1.78
N ASP A 98 0.00 1.73 -2.95
CA ASP A 98 0.60 2.17 -4.20
C ASP A 98 0.26 3.65 -4.49
N VAL A 99 -0.63 4.24 -3.70
CA VAL A 99 -1.09 5.61 -3.83
C VAL A 99 -0.53 6.45 -2.69
N LYS A 100 0.41 7.34 -3.02
CA LYS A 100 1.01 8.27 -2.07
C LYS A 100 0.88 9.70 -2.56
N GLN A 101 0.40 10.57 -1.68
CA GLN A 101 0.25 11.98 -1.98
C GLN A 101 1.60 12.68 -1.97
N GLY A 102 1.81 13.55 -2.95
CA GLY A 102 2.91 14.51 -2.98
C GLY A 102 2.75 15.64 -1.98
N ILE A 103 3.44 16.75 -2.25
CA ILE A 103 3.52 17.91 -1.35
C ILE A 103 2.38 18.93 -1.58
N ARG A 104 1.33 18.57 -2.34
CA ARG A 104 0.27 19.51 -2.77
C ARG A 104 -1.13 18.98 -2.49
N GLY A 105 -2.10 19.91 -2.37
CA GLY A 105 -3.42 19.72 -1.76
C GLY A 105 -4.48 19.05 -2.64
N ASP A 106 -4.13 17.92 -3.22
CA ASP A 106 -5.02 16.96 -3.88
C ASP A 106 -5.20 15.69 -3.03
N CYS A 107 -5.10 15.84 -1.71
CA CYS A 107 -5.26 14.76 -0.72
C CYS A 107 -6.56 13.98 -0.90
N TRP A 108 -7.65 14.70 -1.20
CA TRP A 108 -8.96 14.13 -1.44
C TRP A 108 -8.93 13.13 -2.61
N PHE A 109 -8.14 13.41 -3.66
CA PHE A 109 -8.04 12.55 -4.85
C PHE A 109 -7.22 11.29 -4.53
N HIS A 110 -6.06 11.46 -3.90
CA HIS A 110 -5.20 10.35 -3.48
C HIS A 110 -5.91 9.44 -2.48
N THR A 111 -6.68 10.00 -1.56
CA THR A 111 -7.43 9.23 -0.57
C THR A 111 -8.52 8.39 -1.21
N ILE A 112 -9.25 8.96 -2.18
CA ILE A 112 -10.26 8.21 -2.94
C ILE A 112 -9.60 7.13 -3.80
N LEU A 113 -8.47 7.41 -4.46
CA LEU A 113 -7.73 6.39 -5.23
C LEU A 113 -7.21 5.27 -4.33
N SER A 114 -6.63 5.60 -3.18
CA SER A 114 -6.14 4.61 -2.21
C SER A 114 -7.29 3.72 -1.71
N ALA A 115 -8.44 4.32 -1.40
CA ALA A 115 -9.64 3.56 -1.03
C ALA A 115 -10.20 2.72 -2.20
N ALA A 116 -10.18 3.24 -3.43
CA ALA A 116 -10.65 2.50 -4.60
C ALA A 116 -9.82 1.23 -4.87
N ALA A 117 -8.53 1.25 -4.54
CA ALA A 117 -7.66 0.07 -4.64
C ALA A 117 -8.02 -1.06 -3.67
N THR A 118 -8.90 -0.82 -2.67
CA THR A 118 -9.46 -1.89 -1.82
C THR A 118 -10.59 -2.66 -2.50
N ILE A 119 -11.15 -2.14 -3.60
CA ILE A 119 -12.26 -2.74 -4.33
C ILE A 119 -11.71 -3.37 -5.62
N PRO A 120 -11.69 -4.70 -5.74
CA PRO A 120 -11.13 -5.38 -6.90
C PRO A 120 -11.73 -4.88 -8.23
N GLY A 121 -10.86 -4.56 -9.20
CA GLY A 121 -11.25 -4.11 -10.53
C GLY A 121 -11.68 -2.65 -10.65
N LEU A 122 -11.84 -1.92 -9.53
CA LEU A 122 -12.33 -0.55 -9.58
C LEU A 122 -11.28 0.40 -10.17
N ILE A 123 -10.00 0.31 -9.76
CA ILE A 123 -8.92 1.18 -10.29
C ILE A 123 -8.77 1.05 -11.81
N GLU A 124 -8.93 -0.17 -12.31
CA GLU A 124 -8.88 -0.54 -13.72
C GLU A 124 -10.11 -0.05 -14.48
N SER A 125 -11.25 0.15 -13.80
CA SER A 125 -12.48 0.68 -14.38
C SER A 125 -12.58 2.22 -14.32
N ILE A 126 -11.79 2.89 -13.46
CA ILE A 126 -11.76 4.36 -13.39
C ILE A 126 -11.41 4.95 -14.76
N ALA A 127 -12.35 5.69 -15.34
CA ALA A 127 -12.10 6.66 -16.39
C ALA A 127 -12.37 8.09 -15.89
N VAL A 128 -11.83 9.09 -16.59
CA VAL A 128 -11.93 10.48 -16.15
C VAL A 128 -13.01 11.20 -16.96
N ALA A 129 -14.07 11.64 -16.30
CA ALA A 129 -15.15 12.41 -16.93
C ALA A 129 -14.86 13.93 -16.95
N ARG A 130 -15.34 14.64 -17.98
CA ARG A 130 -15.33 16.11 -18.10
C ARG A 130 -16.72 16.66 -17.75
N LYS A 131 -16.77 17.78 -17.01
CA LYS A 131 -18.02 18.40 -16.50
C LYS A 131 -18.76 19.27 -17.52
N GLU A 132 -18.12 19.63 -18.62
CA GLU A 132 -18.71 20.49 -19.65
C GLU A 132 -19.37 19.65 -20.73
N ASP A 133 -20.60 20.04 -21.08
CA ASP A 133 -21.53 19.45 -22.04
C ASP A 133 -22.49 18.38 -21.50
N SER A 134 -23.67 18.34 -22.11
CA SER A 134 -24.89 17.58 -21.81
C SER A 134 -24.76 16.05 -21.79
N TYR A 135 -23.56 15.53 -21.52
CA TYR A 135 -23.16 14.13 -21.57
C TYR A 135 -22.91 13.53 -20.18
N LYS A 136 -23.82 13.76 -19.22
CA LYS A 136 -23.74 13.17 -17.87
C LYS A 136 -23.62 11.64 -17.84
N ASP A 137 -23.88 10.98 -18.97
CA ASP A 137 -23.92 9.52 -19.08
C ASP A 137 -22.90 8.93 -20.09
N LYS A 138 -21.93 9.72 -20.60
CA LYS A 138 -20.92 9.19 -21.54
C LYS A 138 -19.52 9.23 -20.94
N TRP A 139 -18.86 8.08 -20.97
CA TRP A 139 -17.44 7.97 -20.65
C TRP A 139 -16.62 8.70 -21.70
N VAL A 140 -15.60 9.44 -21.24
CA VAL A 140 -14.65 10.14 -22.10
C VAL A 140 -13.28 9.50 -21.89
N GLY A 141 -12.65 9.06 -22.98
CA GLY A 141 -11.25 8.64 -22.96
C GLY A 141 -10.34 9.86 -22.88
N ILE A 142 -9.47 9.91 -21.89
CA ILE A 142 -8.47 10.97 -21.75
C ILE A 142 -7.08 10.36 -21.92
N VAL A 143 -6.39 10.79 -22.97
CA VAL A 143 -5.00 10.40 -23.23
C VAL A 143 -4.07 11.46 -22.63
N VAL A 144 -3.07 11.00 -21.89
CA VAL A 144 -2.00 11.82 -21.30
C VAL A 144 -0.65 11.15 -21.54
N ASP A 145 0.40 11.94 -21.70
CA ASP A 145 1.77 11.44 -21.63
C ASP A 145 2.26 11.30 -20.18
N ASP A 146 3.45 10.74 -19.98
CA ASP A 146 4.05 10.45 -18.67
C ASP A 146 4.98 11.55 -18.13
N TYR A 147 4.90 12.77 -18.67
CA TYR A 147 5.59 13.92 -18.09
C TYR A 147 4.97 14.32 -16.75
N LEU A 148 5.80 14.55 -15.73
CA LEU A 148 5.37 14.97 -14.41
C LEU A 148 6.11 16.24 -14.00
N PHE A 149 5.45 17.11 -13.23
CA PHE A 149 6.13 18.21 -12.55
C PHE A 149 6.89 17.70 -11.33
N TYR A 150 8.13 18.13 -11.17
CA TYR A 150 8.98 17.72 -10.04
C TYR A 150 9.19 18.88 -9.03
N LYS A 151 10.00 18.65 -7.99
CA LYS A 151 10.75 19.69 -7.25
C LYS A 151 12.24 19.74 -7.68
N THR A 152 12.77 20.95 -8.00
CA THR A 152 14.07 21.19 -8.67
C THR A 152 15.29 20.55 -8.05
N GLN A 153 15.38 20.53 -6.72
CA GLN A 153 16.59 20.07 -6.03
C GLN A 153 16.54 18.58 -5.67
N GLU A 154 15.34 18.03 -5.50
CA GLU A 154 15.13 16.68 -4.95
C GLU A 154 14.65 15.67 -6.00
N ARG A 155 14.32 16.14 -7.22
CA ARG A 155 13.70 15.35 -8.30
C ARG A 155 12.52 14.49 -7.81
N THR A 156 11.76 15.01 -6.85
CA THR A 156 10.55 14.36 -6.33
C THR A 156 9.31 14.91 -7.07
N PRO A 157 8.37 14.08 -7.55
CA PRO A 157 7.18 14.59 -8.21
C PRO A 157 6.33 15.42 -7.23
N LEU A 158 5.69 16.50 -7.72
CA LEU A 158 5.00 17.47 -6.86
C LEU A 158 3.69 16.95 -6.27
N PHE A 159 2.92 16.20 -7.05
CA PHE A 159 1.53 15.86 -6.73
C PHE A 159 1.37 14.43 -6.20
N SER A 160 2.30 13.53 -6.54
CA SER A 160 2.28 12.13 -6.10
C SER A 160 3.69 11.65 -5.77
N VAL A 161 3.83 10.74 -4.80
CA VAL A 161 5.13 10.14 -4.45
C VAL A 161 5.19 8.72 -4.99
N MET A 162 6.31 8.34 -5.60
CA MET A 162 6.54 6.95 -5.96
C MET A 162 7.19 6.21 -4.79
N ILE A 163 6.61 5.09 -4.38
CA ILE A 163 7.15 4.25 -3.29
C ILE A 163 7.82 2.96 -3.77
N GLN A 164 7.45 2.46 -4.96
CA GLN A 164 8.02 1.26 -5.56
C GLN A 164 8.16 1.51 -7.07
N GLU A 165 9.24 1.06 -7.70
CA GLU A 165 9.59 1.27 -9.12
C GLU A 165 8.50 0.79 -10.13
N LEU A 166 7.41 0.20 -9.62
CA LEU A 166 6.46 -0.62 -10.36
C LEU A 166 5.02 -0.06 -10.47
N HIS A 167 4.66 1.05 -9.81
CA HIS A 167 3.25 1.49 -9.73
C HIS A 167 3.04 2.95 -10.18
N GLY A 168 2.94 3.16 -11.49
CA GLY A 168 2.77 4.46 -12.13
C GLY A 168 1.32 4.92 -12.34
N PHE A 169 0.32 4.06 -12.08
CA PHE A 169 -1.08 4.34 -12.45
C PHE A 169 -1.62 5.62 -11.81
N HIS A 170 -1.32 5.88 -10.53
CA HIS A 170 -1.87 7.01 -9.79
C HIS A 170 -1.45 8.36 -10.39
N PHE A 171 -0.19 8.50 -10.84
CA PHE A 171 0.28 9.69 -11.57
C PHE A 171 -0.56 9.99 -12.80
N SER A 172 -0.82 8.95 -13.60
CA SER A 172 -1.56 9.09 -14.85
C SER A 172 -3.03 9.39 -14.60
N LYS A 173 -3.64 8.79 -13.56
CA LYS A 173 -5.02 9.09 -13.16
C LYS A 173 -5.16 10.52 -12.64
N VAL A 174 -4.22 11.00 -11.81
CA VAL A 174 -4.17 12.41 -11.35
C VAL A 174 -4.06 13.33 -12.56
N LYS A 175 -3.10 13.09 -13.44
CA LYS A 175 -2.86 13.95 -14.61
C LYS A 175 -4.05 13.99 -15.56
N ALA A 176 -4.66 12.84 -15.86
CA ALA A 176 -5.86 12.78 -16.69
C ALA A 176 -7.01 13.57 -16.05
N TYR A 177 -7.19 13.46 -14.73
CA TYR A 177 -8.18 14.25 -14.01
C TYR A 177 -7.90 15.74 -14.07
N VAL A 178 -6.64 16.14 -13.91
CA VAL A 178 -6.23 17.54 -14.03
C VAL A 178 -6.51 18.09 -15.42
N LYS A 179 -6.17 17.34 -16.48
CA LYS A 179 -6.44 17.73 -17.87
C LYS A 179 -7.93 17.98 -18.12
N CYS A 180 -8.82 17.14 -17.56
CA CYS A 180 -10.28 17.37 -17.62
C CYS A 180 -10.75 18.62 -16.88
N HIS A 181 -9.94 19.12 -15.96
CA HIS A 181 -10.26 20.25 -15.10
C HIS A 181 -9.45 21.50 -15.42
N ASN A 182 -8.70 21.50 -16.53
CA ASN A 182 -7.87 22.57 -17.08
C ASN A 182 -6.40 22.55 -16.59
N ASN A 183 -6.17 22.68 -15.28
CA ASN A 183 -4.80 22.75 -14.72
C ASN A 183 -4.69 22.26 -13.28
N TYR A 184 -3.47 22.02 -12.81
CA TYR A 184 -3.21 21.46 -11.47
C TYR A 184 -3.69 22.37 -10.33
N GLU A 185 -3.69 23.70 -10.50
CA GLU A 185 -4.24 24.62 -9.52
C GLU A 185 -5.75 24.42 -9.34
N THR A 186 -6.49 24.18 -10.43
CA THR A 186 -7.94 24.07 -10.37
C THR A 186 -8.44 22.87 -9.58
N ILE A 187 -7.63 21.83 -9.38
CA ILE A 187 -8.03 20.64 -8.61
C ILE A 187 -7.81 20.83 -7.10
N TYR A 188 -7.11 21.89 -6.71
CA TYR A 188 -6.92 22.26 -5.31
C TYR A 188 -8.25 22.63 -4.67
N GLY A 189 -8.61 21.96 -3.57
CA GLY A 189 -9.86 22.24 -2.84
C GLY A 189 -11.15 21.88 -3.60
N ARG A 190 -11.08 20.99 -4.60
CA ARG A 190 -12.27 20.48 -5.28
C ARG A 190 -13.07 19.51 -4.40
N CYS A 191 -14.29 19.22 -4.85
CA CYS A 191 -15.26 18.41 -4.13
C CYS A 191 -14.96 16.91 -4.28
N THR A 192 -14.78 16.24 -3.15
CA THR A 192 -14.70 14.78 -2.98
C THR A 192 -15.78 14.01 -3.73
N ARG A 193 -17.03 14.51 -3.69
CA ARG A 193 -18.17 13.94 -4.41
C ARG A 193 -17.92 13.81 -5.91
N ASP A 194 -17.34 14.82 -6.56
CA ASP A 194 -17.17 14.82 -8.01
C ASP A 194 -16.24 13.67 -8.44
N ALA A 195 -15.21 13.34 -7.65
CA ALA A 195 -14.38 12.17 -7.92
C ALA A 195 -14.98 10.85 -7.47
N LEU A 196 -15.62 10.79 -6.30
CA LEU A 196 -16.30 9.56 -5.85
C LEU A 196 -17.33 9.09 -6.88
N VAL A 197 -18.16 10.00 -7.40
CA VAL A 197 -19.16 9.68 -8.41
C VAL A 197 -18.50 9.51 -9.78
N GLY A 198 -17.60 10.42 -10.17
CA GLY A 198 -16.97 10.42 -11.49
C GLY A 198 -16.12 9.19 -11.77
N PHE A 199 -15.36 8.70 -10.79
CA PHE A 199 -14.53 7.50 -10.93
C PHE A 199 -15.34 6.23 -11.13
N GLY A 200 -16.50 6.12 -10.48
CA GLY A 200 -17.34 4.94 -10.61
C GLY A 200 -18.02 4.84 -11.96
N GLY A 201 -18.38 5.97 -12.58
CA GLY A 201 -19.18 6.04 -13.82
C GLY A 201 -20.29 4.98 -13.88
N LYS A 202 -20.20 3.97 -14.75
CA LYS A 202 -21.21 2.90 -14.85
C LYS A 202 -21.31 1.98 -13.61
N ASP A 203 -20.20 1.84 -12.89
CA ASP A 203 -20.11 1.02 -11.68
C ASP A 203 -20.65 1.79 -10.47
N TYR A 204 -20.77 3.12 -10.53
CA TYR A 204 -21.42 3.91 -9.48
C TYR A 204 -22.90 3.54 -9.32
N LYS A 205 -23.36 3.48 -8.07
CA LYS A 205 -24.78 3.23 -7.74
C LYS A 205 -25.37 4.23 -6.77
N GLU A 206 -24.65 4.57 -5.70
CA GLU A 206 -25.21 5.44 -4.66
C GLU A 206 -24.13 6.28 -3.98
N TYR A 207 -24.42 7.56 -3.77
CA TYR A 207 -23.62 8.46 -2.94
C TYR A 207 -24.44 8.93 -1.75
N LYS A 208 -23.84 8.88 -0.55
CA LYS A 208 -24.43 9.39 0.68
C LYS A 208 -23.42 10.22 1.46
N THR A 209 -23.90 11.28 2.08
CA THR A 209 -23.15 12.09 3.05
C THR A 209 -23.83 12.00 4.41
N TYR A 210 -23.01 11.85 5.45
CA TYR A 210 -23.44 11.79 6.84
C TYR A 210 -22.75 12.91 7.61
N ASP A 211 -23.53 13.87 8.09
CA ASP A 211 -23.07 14.88 9.03
C ASP A 211 -23.15 14.30 10.45
N ILE A 212 -22.01 13.81 10.94
CA ILE A 212 -21.90 13.15 12.24
C ILE A 212 -21.76 14.14 13.39
N LYS A 213 -21.30 15.37 13.10
CA LYS A 213 -21.19 16.44 14.09
C LYS A 213 -22.57 16.93 14.54
N ASN A 214 -23.45 17.20 13.58
CA ASN A 214 -24.75 17.82 13.85
C ASN A 214 -25.89 16.81 14.01
N ASN A 215 -25.67 15.52 13.71
CA ASN A 215 -26.71 14.48 13.83
C ASN A 215 -26.24 13.25 14.64
N PRO A 216 -26.10 13.38 15.98
CA PRO A 216 -25.60 12.31 16.84
C PRO A 216 -26.46 11.03 16.81
N ALA A 217 -27.77 11.13 16.55
CA ALA A 217 -28.67 9.97 16.44
C ALA A 217 -28.34 9.00 15.28
N LYS A 218 -27.46 9.40 14.34
CA LYS A 218 -27.00 8.54 13.24
C LYS A 218 -25.71 7.78 13.57
N LYS A 219 -25.04 8.08 14.69
CA LYS A 219 -23.74 7.50 15.08
C LYS A 219 -23.81 5.97 15.17
N ASP A 220 -24.72 5.41 15.96
CA ASP A 220 -24.79 3.95 16.14
C ASP A 220 -25.17 3.18 14.87
N LYS A 221 -25.93 3.80 13.97
CA LYS A 221 -26.33 3.19 12.69
C LYS A 221 -25.17 3.15 11.68
N LEU A 222 -24.17 4.01 11.84
CA LEU A 222 -23.03 4.09 10.92
C LEU A 222 -22.02 2.97 11.16
N TRP A 223 -21.78 2.59 12.42
CA TRP A 223 -20.85 1.52 12.77
C TRP A 223 -21.09 0.25 11.95
N SER A 224 -22.34 -0.22 11.91
CA SER A 224 -22.73 -1.44 11.18
C SER A 224 -22.57 -1.34 9.66
N SER A 225 -22.42 -0.13 9.12
CA SER A 225 -22.30 0.13 7.69
C SER A 225 -20.85 0.19 7.20
N PHE A 226 -19.88 0.37 8.10
CA PHE A 226 -18.47 0.44 7.74
C PHE A 226 -17.97 -0.90 7.18
N PRO A 227 -16.91 -0.86 6.35
CA PRO A 227 -16.23 -2.08 5.92
C PRO A 227 -15.78 -2.90 7.14
N SER A 228 -15.77 -4.22 7.03
CA SER A 228 -15.25 -5.13 8.06
C SER A 228 -14.71 -6.39 7.40
N ASP A 229 -13.86 -7.14 8.08
CA ASP A 229 -13.22 -8.34 7.50
C ASP A 229 -14.25 -9.42 7.07
N THR A 230 -15.44 -9.40 7.68
CA THR A 230 -16.55 -10.33 7.39
C THR A 230 -17.52 -9.85 6.31
N LYS A 231 -17.36 -8.62 5.79
CA LYS A 231 -18.29 -8.01 4.83
C LYS A 231 -17.57 -7.58 3.58
N LYS A 232 -17.88 -8.21 2.45
CA LYS A 232 -17.46 -7.73 1.12
C LYS A 232 -18.08 -6.35 0.90
N ASN A 233 -17.27 -5.31 0.95
CA ASN A 233 -17.74 -3.94 0.83
C ASN A 233 -17.29 -3.33 -0.51
N ASN A 234 -18.23 -3.16 -1.42
CA ASN A 234 -17.98 -2.41 -2.66
C ASN A 234 -18.25 -0.90 -2.47
N SER A 235 -18.13 -0.37 -1.26
CA SER A 235 -18.28 1.05 -1.00
C SER A 235 -16.96 1.68 -0.57
N ILE A 236 -16.62 2.81 -1.17
CA ILE A 236 -15.59 3.70 -0.65
C ILE A 236 -16.21 4.55 0.46
N PHE A 237 -15.50 4.62 1.58
CA PHE A 237 -15.82 5.51 2.70
C PHE A 237 -14.67 6.47 2.94
N ILE A 238 -14.99 7.76 3.00
CA ILE A 238 -14.03 8.81 3.38
C ILE A 238 -14.61 9.67 4.51
N CYS A 239 -13.74 10.28 5.29
CA CYS A 239 -14.10 11.22 6.34
C CYS A 239 -13.20 12.46 6.34
N HIS A 240 -13.72 13.56 6.87
CA HIS A 240 -12.96 14.80 7.07
C HIS A 240 -13.55 15.62 8.22
N GLY A 241 -12.72 16.48 8.80
CA GLY A 241 -13.09 17.36 9.90
C GLY A 241 -12.31 18.67 9.87
N GLU A 242 -12.97 19.77 10.24
CA GLU A 242 -12.38 21.12 10.21
C GLU A 242 -11.50 21.41 11.43
N LYS A 243 -11.77 20.75 12.56
CA LYS A 243 -11.12 21.01 13.85
C LYS A 243 -10.60 19.73 14.51
N VAL A 244 -9.95 18.88 13.72
CA VAL A 244 -9.28 17.68 14.23
C VAL A 244 -8.04 18.04 15.07
N GLY A 245 -7.60 17.12 15.93
CA GLY A 245 -6.41 17.28 16.76
C GLY A 245 -5.62 15.97 16.92
N ARG A 246 -4.67 15.97 17.87
CA ARG A 246 -3.85 14.80 18.22
C ARG A 246 -3.18 14.14 17.00
N GLY A 247 -2.52 14.94 16.18
CA GLY A 247 -1.75 14.48 15.02
C GLY A 247 -2.52 14.45 13.70
N LEU A 248 -3.86 14.45 13.72
CA LEU A 248 -4.67 14.58 12.51
C LEU A 248 -4.55 15.98 11.88
N ILE A 249 -4.79 16.07 10.57
CA ILE A 249 -4.65 17.28 9.77
C ILE A 249 -6.04 17.90 9.52
N PRO A 250 -6.27 19.16 9.93
CA PRO A 250 -7.51 19.88 9.66
C PRO A 250 -7.79 20.02 8.17
N CYS A 251 -9.07 19.91 7.79
CA CYS A 251 -9.52 20.04 6.40
C CYS A 251 -8.82 19.05 5.43
N HIS A 252 -8.39 17.90 5.94
CA HIS A 252 -7.82 16.80 5.17
C HIS A 252 -8.81 15.63 5.08
N VAL A 253 -8.72 14.88 3.99
CA VAL A 253 -9.59 13.72 3.74
C VAL A 253 -8.82 12.46 4.11
N TYR A 254 -9.51 11.57 4.83
CA TYR A 254 -9.02 10.25 5.24
C TYR A 254 -9.96 9.18 4.70
N SER A 255 -9.47 7.96 4.47
CA SER A 255 -10.31 6.82 4.12
C SER A 255 -10.60 5.96 5.34
N ILE A 256 -11.82 5.43 5.41
CA ILE A 256 -12.22 4.46 6.44
C ILE A 256 -11.97 3.08 5.84
N VAL A 257 -10.94 2.38 6.34
CA VAL A 257 -10.50 1.09 5.81
C VAL A 257 -11.39 -0.03 6.32
N ARG A 258 -11.60 -0.09 7.64
CA ARG A 258 -12.51 -1.05 8.27
C ARG A 258 -12.87 -0.68 9.71
N ALA A 259 -13.92 -1.31 10.21
CA ALA A 259 -14.36 -1.31 11.59
C ALA A 259 -14.17 -2.70 12.18
N VAL A 260 -13.56 -2.75 13.37
CA VAL A 260 -13.27 -4.00 14.07
C VAL A 260 -13.78 -3.91 15.51
N ASN A 261 -14.49 -4.96 15.94
CA ASN A 261 -14.82 -5.16 17.34
C ASN A 261 -13.61 -5.82 18.01
N PHE A 262 -12.84 -5.03 18.77
CA PHE A 262 -11.69 -5.52 19.51
C PHE A 262 -12.08 -5.65 20.99
N HIS A 263 -12.36 -6.89 21.42
CA HIS A 263 -12.89 -7.18 22.75
C HIS A 263 -14.19 -6.38 23.04
N ASN A 264 -14.14 -5.44 24.00
CA ASN A 264 -15.25 -4.57 24.38
C ASN A 264 -15.11 -3.17 23.78
N LYS A 265 -14.29 -3.01 22.74
CA LYS A 265 -14.00 -1.75 22.07
C LYS A 265 -14.36 -1.81 20.60
N HIS A 266 -14.79 -0.67 20.09
CA HIS A 266 -15.04 -0.45 18.67
C HIS A 266 -13.88 0.35 18.11
N LEU A 267 -13.05 -0.29 17.28
CA LEU A 267 -11.89 0.36 16.64
C LEU A 267 -12.16 0.60 15.16
N VAL A 268 -11.82 1.80 14.69
CA VAL A 268 -11.84 2.14 13.26
C VAL A 268 -10.41 2.22 12.76
N GLU A 269 -10.11 1.48 11.68
CA GLU A 269 -8.89 1.67 10.91
C GLU A 269 -9.12 2.80 9.90
N VAL A 270 -8.31 3.84 10.01
CA VAL A 270 -8.36 5.03 9.17
C VAL A 270 -7.02 5.16 8.44
N ARG A 271 -7.06 5.49 7.14
CA ARG A 271 -5.87 5.64 6.32
C ARG A 271 -5.69 7.06 5.80
N ASN A 272 -4.44 7.49 5.79
CA ASN A 272 -3.97 8.73 5.19
C ASN A 272 -2.86 8.43 4.18
N PRO A 273 -3.07 8.59 2.86
CA PRO A 273 -2.04 8.35 1.85
C PRO A 273 -0.93 9.41 1.84
N TRP A 274 -0.94 10.34 2.80
CA TRP A 274 0.13 11.30 3.03
C TRP A 274 1.02 10.83 4.19
N VAL A 275 2.34 10.95 4.00
CA VAL A 275 3.38 10.54 4.98
C VAL A 275 3.27 11.26 6.34
N HIS A 276 2.47 12.34 6.42
CA HIS A 276 2.22 13.09 7.65
C HIS A 276 0.75 13.01 8.05
N GLY A 277 0.48 13.16 9.34
CA GLY A 277 -0.89 13.30 9.84
C GLY A 277 -1.47 12.03 10.44
N THR A 278 -0.68 11.30 11.22
CA THR A 278 -1.07 10.09 11.94
C THR A 278 -1.73 10.43 13.28
N TRP A 279 -2.66 9.59 13.72
CA TRP A 279 -3.31 9.71 15.02
C TRP A 279 -2.31 9.47 16.16
N LYS A 280 -2.39 10.30 17.22
CA LYS A 280 -1.55 10.23 18.43
C LYS A 280 -2.37 10.06 19.72
N GLY A 281 -3.67 9.78 19.57
CA GLY A 281 -4.57 9.53 20.69
C GLY A 281 -4.66 8.05 21.03
N SER A 282 -5.76 7.61 21.62
CA SER A 282 -5.87 6.23 22.07
C SER A 282 -5.84 5.25 20.90
N TRP A 283 -5.09 4.16 21.05
CA TRP A 283 -4.80 3.15 20.02
C TRP A 283 -3.92 3.63 18.86
N SER A 284 -3.26 4.79 18.99
CA SER A 284 -2.16 5.15 18.08
C SER A 284 -0.94 4.25 18.28
N ASP A 285 -0.10 4.16 17.26
CA ASP A 285 1.18 3.43 17.32
C ASP A 285 2.13 4.01 18.38
N GLU A 286 2.15 5.34 18.58
CA GLU A 286 2.93 5.98 19.66
C GLU A 286 2.51 5.53 21.07
N ARG A 287 1.32 4.95 21.22
CA ARG A 287 0.78 4.44 22.50
C ARG A 287 0.81 2.94 22.62
N TYR A 288 1.51 2.27 21.71
CA TYR A 288 1.71 0.82 21.72
C TYR A 288 1.94 0.26 23.13
N ASN A 289 2.92 0.78 23.84
CA ASN A 289 3.32 0.24 25.15
C ASN A 289 2.22 0.34 26.21
N LYS A 290 1.33 1.32 26.09
CA LYS A 290 0.30 1.61 27.10
C LYS A 290 -1.02 0.94 26.79
N GLU A 291 -1.41 0.90 25.52
CA GLU A 291 -2.76 0.54 25.11
C GLU A 291 -2.80 -0.75 24.29
N TRP A 292 -1.77 -1.06 23.52
CA TRP A 292 -1.69 -2.28 22.72
C TRP A 292 -0.97 -3.41 23.45
N SER A 293 0.22 -3.13 24.00
CA SER A 293 1.10 -4.11 24.63
C SER A 293 0.43 -4.93 25.74
N PRO A 294 -0.43 -4.37 26.62
CA PRO A 294 -1.09 -5.17 27.66
C PRO A 294 -2.02 -6.23 27.09
N TRP A 295 -2.60 -5.99 25.91
CA TRP A 295 -3.45 -6.97 25.22
C TRP A 295 -2.59 -7.97 24.46
N VAL A 296 -1.55 -7.52 23.76
CA VAL A 296 -0.70 -8.43 23.01
C VAL A 296 0.04 -9.42 23.91
N ILE A 297 0.51 -8.95 25.06
CA ILE A 297 1.31 -9.75 26.00
C ILE A 297 0.41 -10.70 26.81
N GLN A 298 -0.92 -10.54 26.80
CA GLN A 298 -1.83 -11.46 27.48
C GLN A 298 -2.25 -12.62 26.56
N LYS A 299 -1.98 -13.86 27.00
CA LYS A 299 -2.19 -15.08 26.20
C LYS A 299 -3.62 -15.22 25.69
N ASP A 300 -4.60 -14.85 26.51
CA ASP A 300 -6.02 -14.96 26.17
C ASP A 300 -6.50 -13.88 25.20
N ASN A 301 -5.64 -12.93 24.80
CA ASN A 301 -5.98 -11.80 23.94
C ASN A 301 -5.24 -11.81 22.60
N LYS A 302 -4.34 -12.78 22.36
CA LYS A 302 -3.52 -12.86 21.15
C LYS A 302 -4.37 -12.94 19.87
N HIS A 303 -5.46 -13.70 19.90
CA HIS A 303 -6.34 -13.85 18.74
C HIS A 303 -6.95 -12.52 18.29
N TYR A 304 -7.25 -11.60 19.21
CA TYR A 304 -7.80 -10.30 18.84
C TYR A 304 -6.80 -9.42 18.07
N ILE A 305 -5.50 -9.52 18.38
CA ILE A 305 -4.47 -8.74 17.67
C ILE A 305 -4.15 -9.38 16.31
N GLU A 306 -4.19 -10.72 16.24
CA GLU A 306 -4.14 -11.46 14.98
C GLU A 306 -5.30 -11.08 14.05
N GLU A 307 -6.53 -10.99 14.56
CA GLU A 307 -7.72 -10.52 13.82
C GLU A 307 -7.53 -9.08 13.29
N LEU A 308 -6.92 -8.21 14.09
CA LEU A 308 -6.59 -6.85 13.67
C LEU A 308 -5.48 -6.78 12.61
N ASN A 309 -4.76 -7.86 12.30
CA ASN A 309 -3.55 -7.80 11.46
C ASN A 309 -2.56 -6.71 11.91
N TYR A 310 -2.60 -6.31 13.19
CA TYR A 310 -2.00 -5.07 13.69
C TYR A 310 -0.47 -5.03 13.52
N PHE A 311 0.20 -6.18 13.58
CA PHE A 311 1.65 -6.27 13.42
C PHE A 311 2.15 -6.00 11.99
N LEU A 312 1.23 -5.78 11.06
CA LEU A 312 1.48 -5.70 9.62
C LEU A 312 0.68 -4.56 8.97
N SER A 313 0.11 -3.65 9.77
CA SER A 313 -0.54 -2.46 9.22
C SER A 313 0.53 -1.54 8.64
N ASP A 314 0.32 -1.15 7.38
CA ASP A 314 1.20 -0.23 6.66
C ASP A 314 1.25 1.13 7.36
N HIS A 315 2.40 1.83 7.31
CA HIS A 315 2.73 3.08 8.04
C HIS A 315 1.77 4.28 7.85
N GLU A 316 0.68 4.10 7.10
CA GLU A 316 -0.29 5.12 6.71
C GLU A 316 -1.71 4.83 7.17
N SER A 317 -1.96 3.66 7.75
CA SER A 317 -3.18 3.33 8.46
C SER A 317 -2.94 3.44 9.96
N PHE A 318 -3.94 3.87 10.70
CA PHE A 318 -3.94 3.86 12.16
C PHE A 318 -5.30 3.46 12.69
N PHE A 319 -5.32 2.87 13.89
CA PHE A 319 -6.56 2.59 14.60
C PHE A 319 -6.88 3.70 15.60
N MET A 320 -8.17 3.92 15.83
CA MET A 320 -8.68 4.79 16.89
C MET A 320 -10.01 4.25 17.41
N GLU A 321 -10.39 4.58 18.65
CA GLU A 321 -11.71 4.23 19.16
C GLU A 321 -12.80 4.96 18.37
N TYR A 322 -13.94 4.31 18.17
CA TYR A 322 -15.06 4.88 17.42
C TYR A 322 -15.58 6.20 18.02
N ASP A 323 -15.56 6.33 19.35
CA ASP A 323 -15.94 7.57 20.02
C ASP A 323 -14.95 8.70 19.73
N ASP A 324 -13.64 8.40 19.73
CA ASP A 324 -12.62 9.37 19.31
C ASP A 324 -12.84 9.76 17.83
N PHE A 325 -13.12 8.79 16.95
CA PHE A 325 -13.41 9.04 15.54
C PHE A 325 -14.57 10.02 15.38
N LEU A 326 -15.67 9.80 16.09
CA LEU A 326 -16.86 10.64 16.07
C LEU A 326 -16.66 12.04 16.68
N ASN A 327 -15.60 12.22 17.48
CA ASN A 327 -15.22 13.50 18.06
C ASN A 327 -14.23 14.28 17.19
N GLN A 328 -13.45 13.59 16.36
CA GLN A 328 -12.48 14.22 15.45
C GLN A 328 -13.12 14.63 14.13
N PHE A 329 -13.91 13.74 13.51
CA PHE A 329 -14.45 13.95 12.17
C PHE A 329 -15.84 14.56 12.19
N ASP A 330 -16.14 15.39 11.19
CA ASP A 330 -17.40 16.11 11.09
C ASP A 330 -18.34 15.46 10.06
N ILE A 331 -17.78 15.00 8.94
CA ILE A 331 -18.50 14.46 7.79
C ILE A 331 -17.93 13.11 7.39
N ILE A 332 -18.83 12.20 7.00
CA ILE A 332 -18.50 10.95 6.30
C ILE A 332 -19.19 10.95 4.94
N GLU A 333 -18.47 10.58 3.89
CA GLU A 333 -19.02 10.35 2.57
C GLU A 333 -18.84 8.88 2.19
N ARG A 334 -19.90 8.30 1.64
CA ARG A 334 -19.93 6.92 1.17
C ARG A 334 -20.33 6.91 -0.30
N CYS A 335 -19.59 6.16 -1.10
CA CYS A 335 -19.96 5.87 -2.48
C CYS A 335 -20.00 4.36 -2.69
N TYR A 336 -21.14 3.82 -3.12
CA TYR A 336 -21.33 2.40 -3.41
C TYR A 336 -21.18 2.13 -4.91
N TYR A 337 -20.40 1.09 -5.22
CA TYR A 337 -20.11 0.64 -6.57
C TYR A 337 -20.58 -0.81 -6.75
N THR A 338 -20.93 -1.17 -7.98
CA THR A 338 -21.00 -2.56 -8.44
C THR A 338 -20.05 -2.67 -9.62
N PRO A 339 -18.77 -2.99 -9.39
CA PRO A 339 -17.84 -3.21 -10.48
C PRO A 339 -18.49 -4.19 -11.45
N THR A 340 -18.68 -3.77 -12.70
CA THR A 340 -19.07 -4.71 -13.75
C THR A 340 -17.99 -5.78 -13.73
N GLU A 341 -18.35 -7.07 -13.69
CA GLU A 341 -17.38 -8.15 -13.88
C GLU A 341 -16.58 -7.79 -15.13
N ILE A 342 -15.37 -7.28 -14.94
CA ILE A 342 -14.43 -7.25 -16.03
C ILE A 342 -14.26 -8.73 -16.29
N HIS A 343 -14.64 -9.15 -17.50
CA HIS A 343 -13.97 -10.25 -18.13
C HIS A 343 -12.48 -9.96 -17.91
N THR A 344 -11.91 -10.48 -16.83
CA THR A 344 -10.60 -11.11 -16.89
C THR A 344 -10.69 -11.80 -18.23
N ALA A 345 -9.94 -11.31 -19.23
CA ALA A 345 -9.70 -12.12 -20.40
C ALA A 345 -9.50 -13.51 -19.85
N GLN A 346 -10.36 -14.45 -20.25
CA GLN A 346 -10.28 -15.83 -19.80
C GLN A 346 -8.86 -16.28 -20.11
N HIS A 347 -7.98 -16.17 -19.14
CA HIS A 347 -7.13 -17.25 -18.76
C HIS A 347 -7.98 -18.04 -17.77
N PRO A 348 -8.68 -19.09 -18.23
CA PRO A 348 -9.23 -20.06 -17.31
C PRO A 348 -8.02 -20.70 -16.62
N GLY A 349 -7.80 -20.35 -15.36
CA GLY A 349 -6.72 -20.91 -14.55
C GLY A 349 -6.16 -19.88 -13.59
N ASP A 350 -6.79 -19.81 -12.41
CA ASP A 350 -6.16 -19.42 -11.14
C ASP A 350 -5.68 -17.97 -11.00
N SER A 351 -5.95 -17.35 -9.85
CA SER A 351 -5.36 -16.04 -9.54
C SER A 351 -3.85 -16.21 -9.41
N THR A 352 -3.12 -16.03 -10.50
CA THR A 352 -1.67 -16.11 -10.50
C THR A 352 -1.14 -14.87 -9.77
N PHE A 353 -0.40 -15.07 -8.70
CA PHE A 353 0.38 -14.00 -8.09
C PHE A 353 1.74 -14.02 -8.77
N LEU A 354 2.22 -12.86 -9.22
CA LEU A 354 3.58 -12.74 -9.70
C LEU A 354 4.49 -12.35 -8.53
N ILE A 355 5.40 -13.25 -8.13
CA ILE A 355 6.53 -12.85 -7.29
C ILE A 355 7.57 -12.25 -8.22
N THR A 356 7.56 -10.93 -8.38
CA THR A 356 8.69 -10.22 -8.99
C THR A 356 9.64 -9.74 -7.92
N SER A 357 10.90 -9.85 -8.26
CA SER A 357 11.99 -9.41 -7.41
C SER A 357 13.03 -8.84 -8.34
N HIS A 358 13.19 -7.54 -8.26
CA HIS A 358 14.27 -6.83 -8.93
C HIS A 358 15.56 -7.14 -8.18
N GLY A 359 16.55 -7.67 -8.90
CA GLY A 359 17.93 -7.73 -8.39
C GLY A 359 18.44 -6.30 -8.16
N ASN A 360 19.24 -6.10 -7.11
CA ASN A 360 19.96 -4.84 -6.93
C ASN A 360 20.77 -4.53 -8.20
N ASN A 361 20.65 -3.31 -8.72
CA ASN A 361 21.42 -2.76 -9.85
C ASN A 361 20.99 -3.16 -11.27
N GLY A 362 19.69 -3.32 -11.53
CA GLY A 362 19.17 -3.28 -12.90
C GLY A 362 19.62 -4.42 -13.83
N THR A 363 20.15 -5.53 -13.29
CA THR A 363 20.36 -6.77 -14.04
C THR A 363 19.68 -7.98 -13.36
N ALA A 364 19.01 -8.76 -14.23
CA ALA A 364 18.52 -10.14 -14.16
C ALA A 364 18.39 -10.86 -12.78
N TYR A 365 17.14 -11.19 -12.45
CA TYR A 365 16.68 -12.24 -11.52
C TYR A 365 17.06 -12.11 -10.01
N PRO A 366 16.17 -12.43 -9.06
CA PRO A 366 16.48 -12.45 -7.62
C PRO A 366 17.59 -13.41 -7.27
N LYS A 367 18.22 -13.21 -6.11
CA LYS A 367 19.25 -14.09 -5.57
C LYS A 367 18.99 -14.42 -4.10
N ASP A 368 19.26 -15.66 -3.71
CA ASP A 368 19.31 -16.10 -2.31
C ASP A 368 20.73 -16.59 -1.93
N GLY A 369 20.85 -17.28 -0.79
CA GLY A 369 22.12 -17.85 -0.32
C GLY A 369 22.71 -18.94 -1.22
N ILE A 370 21.94 -19.50 -2.16
CA ILE A 370 22.38 -20.52 -3.12
C ILE A 370 22.74 -19.86 -4.44
N GLY A 371 21.88 -18.97 -4.95
CA GLY A 371 22.13 -18.33 -6.23
C GLY A 371 20.92 -17.61 -6.80
N THR A 372 21.04 -17.25 -8.06
CA THR A 372 20.02 -16.51 -8.80
C THR A 372 18.85 -17.42 -9.16
N TYR A 373 17.61 -16.96 -9.07
CA TYR A 373 16.42 -17.78 -9.32
C TYR A 373 15.29 -17.02 -10.03
N THR A 374 14.29 -17.75 -10.55
CA THR A 374 13.00 -17.26 -11.03
C THR A 374 11.88 -17.86 -10.21
N ILE A 375 10.71 -17.22 -10.27
CA ILE A 375 9.45 -17.81 -9.87
C ILE A 375 8.65 -18.02 -11.17
N ASP A 376 8.41 -19.27 -11.55
CA ASP A 376 7.89 -19.63 -12.87
C ASP A 376 6.37 -19.48 -12.95
N GLU A 377 5.65 -20.30 -12.17
CA GLU A 377 4.18 -20.35 -12.12
C GLU A 377 3.75 -20.38 -10.66
N GLY A 378 2.64 -19.71 -10.34
CA GLY A 378 2.05 -19.76 -9.00
C GLY A 378 0.55 -19.48 -9.00
N GLN A 379 -0.17 -20.09 -8.06
CA GLN A 379 -1.62 -19.95 -7.91
C GLN A 379 -1.97 -19.51 -6.49
N PHE A 380 -2.83 -18.51 -6.37
CA PHE A 380 -3.42 -18.10 -5.10
C PHE A 380 -4.93 -18.33 -5.14
N ASN A 381 -5.44 -19.06 -4.16
CA ASN A 381 -6.87 -19.27 -4.01
C ASN A 381 -7.41 -18.33 -2.92
N LEU A 382 -8.18 -17.33 -3.36
CA LEU A 382 -8.80 -16.32 -2.49
C LEU A 382 -9.77 -16.90 -1.44
N SER A 383 -10.41 -18.03 -1.72
CA SER A 383 -11.41 -18.62 -0.82
C SER A 383 -10.78 -19.44 0.31
N SER A 384 -9.65 -20.11 0.02
CA SER A 384 -8.92 -20.93 0.98
C SER A 384 -7.67 -20.25 1.52
N ASN A 385 -7.32 -19.06 1.02
CA ASN A 385 -6.05 -18.39 1.27
C ASN A 385 -4.82 -19.28 1.03
N THR A 386 -4.89 -20.22 0.08
CA THR A 386 -3.79 -21.14 -0.22
C THR A 386 -2.96 -20.62 -1.38
N ILE A 387 -1.65 -20.85 -1.30
CA ILE A 387 -0.66 -20.42 -2.30
C ILE A 387 0.15 -21.62 -2.79
N THR A 388 0.44 -21.69 -4.09
CA THR A 388 1.44 -22.60 -4.66
C THR A 388 2.33 -21.87 -5.66
N PHE A 389 3.61 -22.20 -5.77
CA PHE A 389 4.47 -21.73 -6.85
C PHE A 389 5.70 -22.60 -7.08
N ILE A 390 6.39 -22.37 -8.20
CA ILE A 390 7.68 -23.01 -8.52
C ILE A 390 8.78 -21.97 -8.47
N LYS A 391 9.83 -22.25 -7.69
CA LYS A 391 11.08 -21.49 -7.69
C LYS A 391 12.16 -22.27 -8.44
N ARG A 392 12.78 -21.65 -9.45
CA ARG A 392 13.82 -22.29 -10.28
C ARG A 392 15.13 -21.53 -10.20
N TYR A 393 16.23 -22.22 -9.96
CA TYR A 393 17.54 -21.60 -10.04
C TYR A 393 17.94 -21.34 -11.49
N VAL A 394 18.63 -20.23 -11.75
CA VAL A 394 19.08 -19.81 -13.08
C VAL A 394 20.60 -19.73 -13.08
N ASN A 395 21.23 -20.49 -13.97
CA ASN A 395 22.69 -20.56 -14.14
C ASN A 395 23.44 -20.95 -12.84
N CYS A 396 22.74 -21.62 -11.92
CA CYS A 396 23.30 -22.12 -10.68
C CYS A 396 22.49 -23.33 -10.19
N ASN A 397 23.06 -24.12 -9.28
CA ASN A 397 22.41 -25.27 -8.66
C ASN A 397 21.72 -26.20 -9.68
N ASP A 398 22.39 -26.48 -10.81
CA ASP A 398 21.89 -27.31 -11.92
C ASP A 398 20.52 -26.89 -12.48
N ASN A 399 20.16 -25.62 -12.35
CA ASN A 399 18.84 -25.07 -12.69
C ASN A 399 17.68 -25.81 -12.01
N THR A 400 17.93 -26.33 -10.81
CA THR A 400 16.96 -27.08 -10.01
C THR A 400 15.72 -26.23 -9.74
N ALA A 401 14.55 -26.86 -9.80
CA ALA A 401 13.27 -26.25 -9.48
C ALA A 401 12.62 -26.94 -8.29
N TRP A 402 12.03 -26.13 -7.42
CA TRP A 402 11.35 -26.56 -6.21
C TRP A 402 9.93 -26.04 -6.20
N ASN A 403 9.00 -26.91 -5.83
CA ASN A 403 7.61 -26.58 -5.62
C ASN A 403 7.45 -25.99 -4.21
N TYR A 404 6.63 -24.97 -4.07
CA TYR A 404 6.24 -24.32 -2.83
C TYR A 404 4.73 -24.41 -2.70
N GLN A 405 4.25 -24.72 -1.49
CA GLN A 405 2.83 -24.71 -1.17
C GLN A 405 2.61 -24.20 0.25
N GLY A 406 1.53 -23.46 0.47
CA GLY A 406 1.31 -22.86 1.77
C GLY A 406 0.01 -22.11 1.90
N GLN A 407 -0.01 -21.23 2.91
CA GLN A 407 -1.12 -20.35 3.21
C GLN A 407 -0.65 -18.90 3.26
N TYR A 408 -1.59 -18.00 2.99
CA TYR A 408 -1.46 -16.59 3.23
C TYR A 408 -2.25 -16.24 4.50
N LYS A 409 -1.55 -15.80 5.54
CA LYS A 409 -2.17 -15.31 6.77
C LYS A 409 -1.34 -14.15 7.28
N HIS A 410 -2.02 -13.08 7.67
CA HIS A 410 -1.41 -11.87 8.19
C HIS A 410 -0.20 -11.42 7.35
N ASN A 411 -0.43 -11.03 6.09
CA ASN A 411 0.60 -10.47 5.18
C ASN A 411 1.87 -11.32 4.99
N LEU A 412 1.85 -12.60 5.38
CA LEU A 412 2.93 -13.56 5.18
C LEU A 412 2.43 -14.73 4.34
N PHE A 413 3.26 -15.19 3.41
CA PHE A 413 3.13 -16.52 2.84
C PHE A 413 4.02 -17.47 3.62
N PHE A 414 3.48 -18.60 4.04
CA PHE A 414 4.24 -19.60 4.78
C PHE A 414 3.76 -21.00 4.41
N GLY A 415 4.64 -21.98 4.52
CA GLY A 415 4.32 -23.35 4.16
C GLY A 415 5.56 -24.19 3.94
N THR A 416 5.47 -25.16 3.03
CA THR A 416 6.53 -26.13 2.77
C THR A 416 6.99 -26.07 1.32
N TRP A 417 8.24 -26.46 1.08
CA TRP A 417 8.80 -26.61 -0.25
C TRP A 417 9.44 -27.97 -0.44
N GLY A 418 9.53 -28.43 -1.69
CA GLY A 418 10.14 -29.71 -2.03
C GLY A 418 10.06 -30.05 -3.52
N ALA A 419 10.36 -31.30 -3.86
CA ALA A 419 10.20 -31.86 -5.20
C ALA A 419 8.77 -32.37 -5.44
N THR A 420 8.43 -32.61 -6.70
CA THR A 420 7.11 -33.16 -7.11
C THR A 420 6.77 -34.48 -6.41
N HIS A 421 7.76 -35.33 -6.15
CA HIS A 421 7.57 -36.61 -5.45
C HIS A 421 7.69 -36.52 -3.92
N ASN A 422 8.17 -35.39 -3.38
CA ASN A 422 8.35 -35.18 -1.95
C ASN A 422 8.31 -33.68 -1.64
N MET A 423 7.16 -33.24 -1.14
CA MET A 423 6.85 -31.82 -0.92
C MET A 423 7.34 -31.28 0.43
N TYR A 424 8.20 -32.03 1.13
CA TYR A 424 8.66 -31.69 2.48
C TYR A 424 10.18 -31.75 2.61
N TYR A 425 10.87 -30.82 1.96
CA TYR A 425 12.30 -30.58 2.14
C TYR A 425 12.59 -29.50 3.18
N GLY A 426 11.63 -28.61 3.39
CA GLY A 426 11.68 -27.65 4.46
C GLY A 426 10.50 -26.71 4.45
N ASP A 427 10.57 -25.80 5.40
CA ASP A 427 9.60 -24.77 5.66
C ASP A 427 10.01 -23.45 4.99
N PHE A 428 9.06 -22.57 4.72
CA PHE A 428 9.32 -21.21 4.26
C PHE A 428 8.41 -20.19 4.94
N ILE A 429 8.92 -18.97 5.08
CA ILE A 429 8.18 -17.77 5.43
C ILE A 429 8.62 -16.67 4.45
N ILE A 430 7.66 -16.02 3.79
CA ILE A 430 7.87 -14.93 2.85
C ILE A 430 7.06 -13.74 3.32
N LYS A 431 7.76 -12.63 3.52
CA LYS A 431 7.21 -11.33 3.88
C LYS A 431 7.41 -10.37 2.70
N ARG A 432 6.51 -9.40 2.55
CA ARG A 432 6.73 -8.27 1.63
C ARG A 432 8.00 -7.51 2.06
N ALA A 433 8.92 -7.30 1.13
CA ALA A 433 10.11 -6.50 1.40
C ALA A 433 9.70 -5.04 1.69
N VAL A 434 10.24 -4.48 2.78
CA VAL A 434 10.10 -3.07 3.13
C VAL A 434 11.48 -2.43 3.05
N LYS A 435 11.59 -1.27 2.40
CA LYS A 435 12.86 -0.54 2.32
C LYS A 435 13.14 0.08 3.68
N VAL A 436 14.13 -0.45 4.39
CA VAL A 436 14.50 0.01 5.73
C VAL A 436 15.42 1.23 5.60
N GLU A 437 14.94 2.41 6.02
CA GLU A 437 15.82 3.54 6.32
C GLU A 437 16.48 3.35 7.68
N SER A 438 17.61 4.01 7.95
CA SER A 438 18.44 3.75 9.13
C SER A 438 17.68 3.98 10.45
N LEU A 439 17.24 2.89 11.08
CA LEU A 439 16.52 2.89 12.35
C LEU A 439 17.40 2.33 13.48
N SER A 440 17.15 2.82 14.69
CA SER A 440 17.65 2.19 15.90
C SER A 440 17.11 0.76 16.00
N LEU A 441 18.01 -0.22 16.19
CA LEU A 441 17.63 -1.62 16.36
C LEU A 441 16.98 -1.89 17.71
N THR A 442 17.28 -1.08 18.73
CA THR A 442 16.72 -1.23 20.08
C THR A 442 15.26 -0.78 20.13
N GLY A 443 14.43 -1.59 20.79
CA GLY A 443 13.00 -1.36 21.01
C GLY A 443 12.17 -2.60 20.67
N TYR A 444 10.92 -2.39 20.29
CA TYR A 444 9.99 -3.49 20.01
C TYR A 444 10.25 -4.17 18.67
N TRP A 445 10.09 -5.49 18.67
CA TRP A 445 10.21 -6.39 17.53
C TRP A 445 9.00 -7.31 17.47
N CYS A 446 8.58 -7.60 16.25
CA CYS A 446 7.65 -8.66 15.93
C CYS A 446 8.44 -9.89 15.52
N GLY A 447 7.90 -11.07 15.84
CA GLY A 447 8.44 -12.34 15.40
C GLY A 447 7.34 -13.31 15.04
N CYS A 448 7.65 -14.22 14.14
CA CYS A 448 6.87 -15.43 13.91
C CYS A 448 7.79 -16.65 13.85
N TYR A 449 7.24 -17.81 14.21
CA TYR A 449 7.85 -19.10 13.98
C TYR A 449 6.85 -20.04 13.32
N LEU A 450 7.36 -20.90 12.45
CA LEU A 450 6.62 -21.97 11.82
C LEU A 450 7.00 -23.28 12.50
N ASP A 451 5.98 -23.99 12.99
CA ASP A 451 6.09 -25.33 13.57
C ASP A 451 4.96 -26.20 13.00
N ASN A 452 5.30 -27.33 12.37
CA ASN A 452 4.31 -28.28 11.86
C ASN A 452 3.19 -27.62 11.00
N ARG A 453 3.57 -26.68 10.12
CA ARG A 453 2.66 -25.90 9.25
C ARG A 453 1.73 -24.93 9.99
N SER A 454 1.90 -24.74 11.29
CA SER A 454 1.23 -23.70 12.07
C SER A 454 2.19 -22.54 12.31
N ILE A 455 1.79 -21.35 11.88
CA ILE A 455 2.53 -20.13 12.15
C ILE A 455 2.02 -19.48 13.43
N ASP A 456 2.95 -19.11 14.30
CA ASP A 456 2.67 -18.43 15.55
C ASP A 456 3.47 -17.15 15.66
N TYR A 457 2.82 -16.09 16.16
CA TYR A 457 3.41 -14.76 16.31
C TYR A 457 3.78 -14.47 17.75
N TYR A 458 4.74 -13.57 17.94
CA TYR A 458 5.18 -13.12 19.24
C TYR A 458 5.78 -11.72 19.15
N LEU A 459 5.71 -11.02 20.28
CA LEU A 459 6.38 -9.75 20.45
C LEU A 459 7.52 -9.87 21.43
N MET A 460 8.48 -8.98 21.27
CA MET A 460 9.53 -8.79 22.23
C MET A 460 10.07 -7.37 22.20
N ASP A 461 10.65 -6.95 23.30
CA ASP A 461 11.49 -5.76 23.39
C ASP A 461 12.95 -6.23 23.37
N LEU A 462 13.69 -5.83 22.34
CA LEU A 462 15.09 -6.16 22.15
C LEU A 462 15.96 -4.93 22.37
N ASN A 463 17.05 -5.13 23.09
CA ASN A 463 18.12 -4.16 23.23
C ASN A 463 19.39 -4.70 22.58
N PHE A 464 19.91 -3.91 21.66
CA PHE A 464 21.15 -4.19 20.94
C PHE A 464 22.24 -3.31 21.54
N ASN A 465 23.24 -3.95 22.13
CA ASN A 465 24.44 -3.29 22.60
C ASN A 465 25.65 -3.92 21.93
N GLU A 466 26.22 -3.21 20.96
CA GLU A 466 27.27 -3.72 20.07
C GLU A 466 26.84 -5.02 19.37
N ASN A 467 27.48 -6.14 19.72
CA ASN A 467 27.19 -7.47 19.21
C ASN A 467 26.21 -8.26 20.10
N VAL A 468 25.79 -7.75 21.25
CA VAL A 468 24.93 -8.47 22.19
C VAL A 468 23.46 -8.13 21.94
N ILE A 469 22.62 -9.17 21.86
CA ILE A 469 21.16 -9.05 21.84
C ILE A 469 20.62 -9.55 23.17
N ILE A 470 19.94 -8.68 23.91
CA ILE A 470 19.14 -9.09 25.07
C ILE A 470 17.71 -8.62 24.90
N GLY A 471 16.77 -9.32 25.49
CA GLY A 471 15.39 -8.89 25.42
C GLY A 471 14.45 -9.73 26.25
N SER A 472 13.17 -9.37 26.19
CA SER A 472 12.10 -10.14 26.80
C SER A 472 10.83 -9.99 26.02
N GLY A 473 9.96 -10.98 26.13
CA GLY A 473 8.69 -10.99 25.42
C GLY A 473 7.77 -12.06 25.95
N LYS A 474 6.67 -12.27 25.23
CA LYS A 474 5.68 -13.29 25.57
C LYS A 474 5.01 -13.84 24.32
N ASP A 475 4.68 -15.12 24.37
CA ASP A 475 3.90 -15.82 23.35
C ASP A 475 2.93 -16.85 23.97
N ASN A 476 2.43 -17.77 23.15
CA ASN A 476 1.49 -18.81 23.56
C ASN A 476 2.04 -19.77 24.63
N VAL A 477 3.36 -19.92 24.70
CA VAL A 477 4.02 -20.79 25.66
C VAL A 477 4.16 -20.07 27.00
N GLY A 478 4.56 -18.79 26.99
CA GLY A 478 4.64 -17.97 28.19
C GLY A 478 5.59 -16.77 28.05
N GLU A 479 5.95 -16.18 29.18
CA GLU A 479 6.98 -15.14 29.23
C GLU A 479 8.36 -15.75 28.96
N PHE A 480 9.16 -15.05 28.17
CA PHE A 480 10.51 -15.47 27.82
C PHE A 480 11.51 -14.32 27.89
N ARG A 481 12.78 -14.69 28.01
CA ARG A 481 13.93 -13.80 27.85
C ARG A 481 14.77 -14.23 26.66
N ILE A 482 15.36 -13.26 25.99
CA ILE A 482 16.31 -13.44 24.90
C ILE A 482 17.69 -13.03 25.38
N ASN A 483 18.69 -13.85 25.08
CA ASN A 483 20.10 -13.53 25.26
C ASN A 483 20.91 -14.19 24.14
N GLY A 484 21.72 -13.41 23.44
CA GLY A 484 22.54 -13.90 22.34
C GLY A 484 23.46 -12.84 21.75
N GLU A 485 23.96 -13.14 20.56
CA GLU A 485 24.94 -12.32 19.87
C GLU A 485 24.75 -12.29 18.35
N ILE A 486 25.26 -11.22 17.74
CA ILE A 486 25.41 -11.02 16.30
C ILE A 486 26.90 -10.98 15.99
N LEU A 487 27.33 -11.91 15.15
CA LEU A 487 28.70 -11.97 14.68
C LEU A 487 28.93 -10.96 13.54
N PRO A 488 30.17 -10.49 13.32
CA PRO A 488 30.48 -9.51 12.26
C PRO A 488 30.09 -9.94 10.84
N ASN A 489 29.95 -11.24 10.60
CA ASN A 489 29.49 -11.79 9.32
C ASN A 489 27.97 -11.78 9.14
N GLY A 490 27.23 -11.18 10.09
CA GLY A 490 25.78 -11.11 10.12
C GLY A 490 25.09 -12.38 10.64
N SER A 491 25.85 -13.40 11.06
CA SER A 491 25.26 -14.57 11.72
C SER A 491 24.74 -14.20 13.11
N VAL A 492 23.57 -14.71 13.46
CA VAL A 492 22.91 -14.45 14.74
C VAL A 492 22.71 -15.77 15.48
N GLY A 493 23.02 -15.77 16.77
CA GLY A 493 22.70 -16.88 17.68
C GLY A 493 22.13 -16.34 18.98
N PHE A 494 20.94 -16.80 19.38
CA PHE A 494 20.37 -16.43 20.68
C PHE A 494 19.57 -17.55 21.32
N ILE A 495 19.41 -17.48 22.64
CA ILE A 495 18.58 -18.38 23.42
C ILE A 495 17.31 -17.65 23.81
N LYS A 496 16.16 -18.27 23.50
CA LYS A 496 14.85 -17.87 24.01
C LYS A 496 14.50 -18.79 25.18
N ALA A 497 14.55 -18.24 26.40
CA ALA A 497 14.39 -19.00 27.64
C ALA A 497 13.07 -18.65 28.34
N TYR A 498 12.28 -19.68 28.62
CA TYR A 498 11.13 -19.65 29.52
C TYR A 498 11.53 -20.10 30.92
N THR A 499 10.60 -20.04 31.87
CA THR A 499 10.83 -20.54 33.25
C THR A 499 11.12 -22.04 33.31
N SER A 500 10.56 -22.84 32.38
CA SER A 500 10.65 -24.30 32.41
C SER A 500 11.60 -24.92 31.36
N HIS A 501 11.91 -24.20 30.29
CA HIS A 501 12.70 -24.71 29.17
C HIS A 501 13.25 -23.58 28.30
N SER A 502 14.10 -23.91 27.33
CA SER A 502 14.68 -22.93 26.40
C SER A 502 14.85 -23.50 25.01
N TRP A 503 14.85 -22.61 24.02
CA TRP A 503 15.13 -22.92 22.62
C TRP A 503 16.29 -22.09 22.10
N ASN A 504 17.10 -22.68 21.24
CA ASN A 504 18.19 -21.99 20.56
C ASN A 504 17.70 -21.53 19.20
N TYR A 505 18.09 -20.33 18.81
CA TYR A 505 17.78 -19.70 17.54
C TYR A 505 19.09 -19.38 16.84
N PHE A 506 19.18 -19.76 15.56
CA PHE A 506 20.36 -19.53 14.74
C PHE A 506 19.94 -19.01 13.37
N GLY A 507 20.59 -17.98 12.88
CA GLY A 507 20.14 -17.31 11.67
C GLY A 507 21.09 -16.27 11.14
N LYS A 508 20.53 -15.36 10.35
CA LYS A 508 21.22 -14.18 9.82
C LYS A 508 20.41 -12.93 10.08
N MET A 509 21.12 -11.82 10.24
CA MET A 509 20.57 -10.48 10.29
C MET A 509 20.75 -9.78 8.95
N TYR A 510 19.70 -9.12 8.47
CA TYR A 510 19.73 -8.26 7.31
C TYR A 510 18.91 -7.00 7.58
N GLY A 511 19.58 -5.84 7.68
CA GLY A 511 18.92 -4.59 8.06
C GLY A 511 18.28 -4.70 9.45
N SER A 512 16.96 -4.49 9.52
CA SER A 512 16.15 -4.60 10.74
C SER A 512 15.39 -5.93 10.84
N GLU A 513 15.86 -6.97 10.15
CA GLU A 513 15.26 -8.31 10.13
C GLU A 513 16.25 -9.39 10.55
N ILE A 514 15.77 -10.41 11.28
CA ILE A 514 16.52 -11.60 11.70
C ILE A 514 15.71 -12.83 11.30
N TYR A 515 16.32 -13.78 10.60
CA TYR A 515 15.63 -14.98 10.13
C TYR A 515 16.54 -16.20 10.23
N GLY A 516 15.94 -17.38 10.38
CA GLY A 516 16.70 -18.63 10.50
C GLY A 516 15.88 -19.80 11.01
N ASN A 517 16.54 -20.70 11.74
CA ASN A 517 15.91 -21.86 12.35
C ASN A 517 16.03 -21.83 13.88
N TRP A 518 15.11 -22.51 14.54
CA TRP A 518 15.11 -22.68 15.99
C TRP A 518 15.01 -24.16 16.36
N GLY A 519 15.52 -24.50 17.53
CA GLY A 519 15.50 -25.89 18.00
C GLY A 519 16.29 -26.15 19.27
N THR A 520 16.43 -27.43 19.60
CA THR A 520 17.29 -27.87 20.72
C THR A 520 18.72 -28.07 20.23
N ILE A 521 19.67 -28.21 21.15
CA ILE A 521 21.05 -28.61 20.80
C ILE A 521 21.09 -29.93 20.02
N ARG A 522 20.12 -30.83 20.27
CA ARG A 522 20.03 -32.14 19.60
C ARG A 522 19.24 -32.08 18.30
N THR A 523 18.34 -31.11 18.16
CA THR A 523 17.44 -30.93 17.01
C THR A 523 17.41 -29.44 16.60
N PRO A 524 18.50 -28.90 16.04
CA PRO A 524 18.66 -27.47 15.80
C PRO A 524 17.72 -26.88 14.75
N ASN A 525 17.10 -27.74 13.93
CA ASN A 525 16.13 -27.39 12.90
C ASN A 525 14.73 -27.90 13.27
N SER A 526 14.23 -27.50 14.44
CA SER A 526 12.86 -27.84 14.87
C SER A 526 11.81 -27.01 14.14
N GLY A 527 12.16 -25.80 13.67
CA GLY A 527 11.32 -25.01 12.78
C GLY A 527 12.02 -23.76 12.26
N THR A 528 11.33 -22.98 11.42
CA THR A 528 11.82 -21.73 10.83
C THR A 528 11.25 -20.53 11.57
N PHE A 529 12.00 -19.42 11.66
CA PHE A 529 11.53 -18.17 12.25
C PHE A 529 11.91 -16.95 11.42
N LEU A 530 11.13 -15.89 11.59
CA LEU A 530 11.39 -14.55 11.06
C LEU A 530 11.05 -13.53 12.15
N MET A 531 11.92 -12.54 12.33
CA MET A 531 11.76 -11.43 13.27
C MET A 531 12.08 -10.13 12.57
N TRP A 532 11.34 -9.07 12.86
CA TRP A 532 11.56 -7.75 12.28
C TRP A 532 11.27 -6.67 13.31
N LYS A 533 12.02 -5.56 13.20
CA LYS A 533 11.77 -4.37 14.03
C LYS A 533 10.33 -3.90 13.80
N TYR A 534 9.62 -3.69 14.90
CA TYR A 534 8.33 -3.00 14.90
C TYR A 534 8.62 -1.50 14.90
N GLU A 535 8.16 -0.78 13.88
CA GLU A 535 8.42 0.66 13.72
C GLU A 535 7.52 1.52 14.60
#